data_AF-A0A1F3MRD6-F1
#
_entry.id   AF-A0A1F3MRD6-F1
#
_cell.length_a   1.000
_cell.length_b   1.000
_cell.length_c   1.000
_cell.angle_alpha   90.00
_cell.angle_beta   90.00
_cell.angle_gamma   90.00
#
_symmetry.space_group_name_H-M   'P 1'
#
loop_
_entity.id
_entity.type
_entity.pdbx_description
1 polymer ?
#
loop_
_entity_poly.entity_id
_entity_poly.type
_entity_poly.pdbx_seq_one_letter_code
_entity_poly.pdbx_strand_id
1 'polypeptide(L)'
;MRICRAENFHDIVLSLKSSNVKVMVEATRLLVRRMDEEGMDYPLHLGVTEAGEGEDGRLKSAIGIGSLLVDGIGDTIRVSLTEDPEFEIPVAYGILQASRARITRTEYISCPGCGRTTFNLQEAVRKVKEATAHLTGLKIAVMGCIVNGPGEMADADYGYVGAGPGKVHIYHGTTAVLKNVDEGDAVAEMLRVIGLPTVG
;
A
#
# COMPACT_ATOMS: atom_id res chain seq x y z
N MET A 1 16.43 26.20 -13.32
CA MET A 1 17.06 25.17 -14.16
C MET A 1 18.00 25.76 -15.20
N ARG A 2 17.52 26.51 -16.20
CA ARG A 2 18.38 27.07 -17.27
C ARG A 2 19.54 27.94 -16.75
N ILE A 3 19.29 28.79 -15.75
CA ILE A 3 20.33 29.60 -15.08
C ILE A 3 21.39 28.68 -14.45
N CYS A 4 20.98 27.68 -13.65
CA CYS A 4 21.90 26.72 -13.04
C CYS A 4 22.76 25.99 -14.09
N ARG A 5 22.16 25.53 -15.20
CA ARG A 5 22.91 24.90 -16.31
C ARG A 5 23.90 25.87 -16.96
N ALA A 6 23.53 27.14 -17.14
CA ALA A 6 24.43 28.16 -17.68
C ALA A 6 25.64 28.42 -16.77
N GLU A 7 25.43 28.33 -15.45
CA GLU A 7 26.49 28.42 -14.43
C GLU A 7 27.19 27.06 -14.16
N ASN A 8 26.96 26.05 -15.01
CA ASN A 8 27.49 24.68 -14.88
C ASN A 8 27.20 24.00 -13.52
N PHE A 9 26.05 24.31 -12.91
CA PHE A 9 25.56 23.68 -11.68
C PHE A 9 24.43 22.70 -12.00
N HIS A 10 24.64 21.41 -11.70
CA HIS A 10 23.70 20.33 -12.07
C HIS A 10 23.13 19.56 -10.87
N ASP A 11 23.65 19.77 -9.66
CA ASP A 11 23.19 19.10 -8.44
C ASP A 11 21.89 19.73 -7.93
N ILE A 12 20.78 19.45 -8.62
CA ILE A 12 19.48 20.10 -8.42
C ILE A 12 18.43 19.04 -8.10
N VAL A 13 17.65 19.29 -7.05
CA VAL A 13 16.37 18.62 -6.77
C VAL A 13 15.27 19.67 -6.83
N LEU A 14 14.18 19.37 -7.53
CA LEU A 14 13.07 20.29 -7.70
C LEU A 14 11.89 19.90 -6.83
N SER A 15 11.13 20.89 -6.37
CA SER A 15 9.88 20.66 -5.68
C SER A 15 8.88 21.75 -6.05
N LEU A 16 7.67 21.36 -6.45
CA LEU A 16 6.55 22.26 -6.63
C LEU A 16 5.50 21.91 -5.58
N LYS A 17 5.34 22.80 -4.59
CA LYS A 17 4.40 22.59 -3.49
C LYS A 17 3.24 23.55 -3.60
N SER A 18 2.04 23.04 -3.35
CA SER A 18 0.82 23.83 -3.19
C SER A 18 -0.05 23.15 -2.14
N SER A 19 -0.82 23.95 -1.40
CA SER A 19 -1.86 23.44 -0.50
C SER A 19 -3.11 22.98 -1.27
N ASN A 20 -3.25 23.39 -2.53
CA ASN A 20 -4.24 22.85 -3.44
C ASN A 20 -3.66 21.64 -4.19
N VAL A 21 -4.15 20.45 -3.83
CA VAL A 21 -3.73 19.17 -4.39
C VAL A 21 -3.81 19.13 -5.92
N LYS A 22 -4.89 19.62 -6.51
CA LYS A 22 -5.06 19.64 -7.98
C LYS A 22 -4.00 20.49 -8.65
N VAL A 23 -3.72 21.67 -8.09
CA VAL A 23 -2.69 22.58 -8.63
C VAL A 23 -1.31 21.93 -8.55
N MET A 24 -0.96 21.32 -7.40
CA MET A 24 0.33 20.64 -7.23
C MET A 24 0.53 19.53 -8.27
N VAL A 25 -0.49 18.67 -8.45
CA VAL A 25 -0.41 17.53 -9.38
C VAL A 25 -0.24 18.01 -10.82
N GLU A 26 -1.09 18.94 -11.28
CA GLU A 26 -1.02 19.44 -12.65
C GLU A 26 0.26 20.24 -12.93
N ALA A 27 0.72 21.04 -11.97
CA ALA A 27 1.97 21.78 -12.10
C ALA A 27 3.19 20.85 -12.16
N THR A 28 3.21 19.79 -11.35
CA THR A 28 4.30 18.79 -11.39
C THR A 28 4.31 18.03 -12.70
N ARG A 29 3.15 17.59 -13.20
CA ARG A 29 3.03 16.95 -14.52
C ARG A 29 3.45 17.87 -15.68
N LEU A 30 3.16 19.17 -15.57
CA LEU A 30 3.64 20.16 -16.54
C LEU A 30 5.15 20.34 -16.45
N LEU A 31 5.72 20.41 -15.24
CA LEU A 31 7.16 20.52 -15.03
C LEU A 31 7.91 19.34 -15.68
N VAL A 32 7.48 18.10 -15.43
CA VAL A 32 8.08 16.90 -16.03
C VAL A 32 8.06 16.99 -17.55
N ARG A 33 6.89 17.29 -18.14
CA ARG A 33 6.79 17.44 -19.60
C ARG A 33 7.72 18.49 -20.18
N ARG A 34 7.87 19.65 -19.50
CA ARG A 34 8.79 20.70 -19.95
C ARG A 34 10.26 20.32 -19.77
N MET A 35 10.58 19.56 -18.74
CA MET A 35 11.92 19.02 -18.56
C MET A 35 12.27 18.05 -19.69
N ASP A 36 11.36 17.14 -20.04
CA ASP A 36 11.53 16.21 -21.15
C ASP A 36 11.74 16.94 -22.49
N GLU A 37 10.89 17.95 -22.79
CA GLU A 37 11.00 18.78 -23.99
C GLU A 37 12.35 19.51 -24.10
N GLU A 38 12.97 19.85 -22.97
CA GLU A 38 14.26 20.55 -22.90
C GLU A 38 15.46 19.61 -22.65
N GLY A 39 15.24 18.30 -22.67
CA GLY A 39 16.28 17.30 -22.39
C GLY A 39 16.89 17.48 -21.00
N MET A 40 16.05 17.69 -19.99
CA MET A 40 16.41 17.79 -18.58
C MET A 40 15.81 16.61 -17.80
N ASP A 41 16.57 16.10 -16.83
CA ASP A 41 16.14 15.01 -15.96
C ASP A 41 16.70 15.26 -14.55
N TYR A 42 15.91 15.94 -13.73
CA TYR A 42 16.26 16.34 -12.36
C TYR A 42 15.30 15.67 -11.38
N PRO A 43 15.80 15.11 -10.27
CA PRO A 43 14.94 14.48 -9.28
C PRO A 43 13.88 15.42 -8.71
N LEU A 44 12.71 14.87 -8.40
CA LEU A 44 11.55 15.56 -7.86
C LEU A 44 11.30 15.15 -6.40
N HIS A 45 11.27 16.16 -5.52
CA HIS A 45 10.79 16.04 -4.16
C HIS A 45 9.30 16.40 -4.08
N LEU A 46 8.47 15.40 -3.82
CA LEU A 46 7.02 15.57 -3.70
C LEU A 46 6.61 15.87 -2.26
N GLY A 47 5.65 16.77 -2.10
CA GLY A 47 4.96 16.98 -0.83
C GLY A 47 3.85 18.02 -0.98
N VAL A 48 2.71 17.74 -0.37
CA VAL A 48 1.63 18.73 -0.23
C VAL A 48 2.00 19.61 0.96
N THR A 49 2.05 20.93 0.77
CA THR A 49 2.28 21.87 1.88
C THR A 49 0.95 22.23 2.54
N GLU A 50 0.95 22.52 3.85
CA GLU A 50 -0.26 22.89 4.60
C GLU A 50 -1.39 21.85 4.41
N ALA A 51 -1.06 20.56 4.48
CA ALA A 51 -2.06 19.51 4.29
C ALA A 51 -3.14 19.55 5.39
N GLY A 52 -2.80 20.03 6.58
CA GLY A 52 -3.68 20.11 7.74
C GLY A 52 -3.31 19.07 8.80
N GLU A 53 -4.19 18.95 9.79
CA GLU A 53 -4.07 17.98 10.88
C GLU A 53 -4.95 16.76 10.61
N GLY A 54 -4.66 15.66 11.31
CA GLY A 54 -5.59 14.54 11.37
C GLY A 54 -5.81 13.88 10.01
N GLU A 55 -7.02 13.37 9.83
CA GLU A 55 -7.39 12.61 8.64
C GLU A 55 -7.33 13.45 7.35
N ASP A 56 -7.73 14.72 7.41
CA ASP A 56 -7.73 15.62 6.24
C ASP A 56 -6.31 15.82 5.67
N GLY A 57 -5.31 16.03 6.54
CA GLY A 57 -3.92 16.14 6.13
C GLY A 57 -3.37 14.84 5.50
N ARG A 58 -3.77 13.69 6.05
CA ARG A 58 -3.39 12.37 5.53
C ARG A 58 -4.03 12.11 4.16
N LEU A 59 -5.33 12.42 4.00
CA LEU A 59 -6.06 12.25 2.75
C LEU A 59 -5.52 13.17 1.65
N LYS A 60 -5.30 14.46 1.93
CA LYS A 60 -4.71 15.40 0.98
C LYS A 60 -3.32 14.96 0.52
N SER A 61 -2.48 14.55 1.47
CA SER A 61 -1.14 14.04 1.17
C SER A 61 -1.20 12.77 0.32
N ALA A 62 -2.09 11.83 0.65
CA ALA A 62 -2.26 10.60 -0.09
C ALA A 62 -2.74 10.83 -1.53
N ILE A 63 -3.71 11.74 -1.75
CA ILE A 63 -4.17 12.07 -3.10
C ILE A 63 -3.08 12.81 -3.88
N GLY A 64 -2.46 13.84 -3.30
CA GLY A 64 -1.46 14.64 -4.02
C GLY A 64 -0.19 13.88 -4.37
N ILE A 65 0.42 13.24 -3.38
CA ILE A 65 1.67 12.48 -3.57
C ILE A 65 1.36 11.18 -4.34
N GLY A 66 0.33 10.45 -3.94
CA GLY A 66 -0.03 9.16 -4.52
C GLY A 66 -0.39 9.26 -6.01
N SER A 67 -1.10 10.32 -6.44
CA SER A 67 -1.43 10.51 -7.86
C SER A 67 -0.19 10.62 -8.74
N LEU A 68 0.85 11.32 -8.27
CA LEU A 68 2.10 11.49 -9.02
C LEU A 68 2.94 10.20 -8.98
N LEU A 69 3.01 9.52 -7.84
CA LEU A 69 3.73 8.25 -7.74
C LEU A 69 3.14 7.16 -8.65
N VAL A 70 1.81 7.10 -8.79
CA VAL A 70 1.14 6.16 -9.72
C VAL A 70 1.47 6.49 -11.18
N ASP A 71 1.71 7.76 -11.51
CA ASP A 71 2.21 8.17 -12.83
C ASP A 71 3.71 7.86 -13.03
N GLY A 72 4.41 7.34 -12.02
CA GLY A 72 5.86 7.13 -12.04
C GLY A 72 6.68 8.40 -11.79
N ILE A 73 6.06 9.45 -11.23
CA ILE A 73 6.68 10.75 -10.99
C ILE A 73 7.04 10.87 -9.50
N GLY A 74 8.30 11.19 -9.19
CA GLY A 74 8.78 11.50 -7.84
C GLY A 74 9.89 10.57 -7.33
N ASP A 75 10.94 11.17 -6.79
CA ASP A 75 12.16 10.46 -6.34
C ASP A 75 12.27 10.43 -4.82
N THR A 76 11.69 11.42 -4.16
CA THR A 76 11.57 11.49 -2.71
C THR A 76 10.25 12.14 -2.34
N ILE A 77 9.70 11.76 -1.18
CA ILE A 77 8.46 12.33 -0.68
C ILE A 77 8.64 12.90 0.72
N ARG A 78 7.79 13.87 1.07
CA ARG A 78 7.52 14.27 2.44
C ARG A 78 6.02 14.52 2.60
N VAL A 79 5.42 13.84 3.58
CA VAL A 79 4.09 14.20 4.09
C VAL A 79 4.28 15.40 5.02
N SER A 80 3.40 16.40 4.99
CA SER A 80 3.51 17.58 5.85
C SER A 80 2.24 17.75 6.67
N LEU A 81 2.22 17.18 7.86
CA LEU A 81 1.12 17.28 8.81
C LEU A 81 1.37 18.45 9.77
N THR A 82 0.30 18.98 10.37
CA THR A 82 0.42 19.93 11.50
C THR A 82 0.83 19.23 12.80
N GLU A 83 0.64 17.91 12.88
CA GLU A 83 1.04 17.05 14.01
C GLU A 83 2.56 16.85 14.09
N ASP A 84 3.03 16.19 15.15
CA ASP A 84 4.44 15.86 15.32
C ASP A 84 4.99 15.04 14.14
N PRO A 85 6.26 15.24 13.73
CA PRO A 85 6.85 14.57 12.57
C PRO A 85 6.80 13.03 12.60
N GLU A 86 6.73 12.44 13.80
CA GLU A 86 6.60 10.99 13.98
C GLU A 86 5.33 10.42 13.33
N PHE A 87 4.28 11.23 13.19
CA PHE A 87 3.03 10.87 12.52
C PHE A 87 3.12 10.97 10.99
N GLU A 88 4.10 11.68 10.42
CA GLU A 88 4.29 11.80 8.96
C GLU A 88 4.82 10.50 8.34
N ILE A 89 5.77 9.83 9.02
CA ILE A 89 6.50 8.67 8.49
C ILE A 89 5.60 7.47 8.19
N PRO A 90 4.68 7.04 9.09
CA PRO A 90 3.76 5.94 8.80
C PRO A 90 2.87 6.23 7.58
N VAL A 91 2.46 7.49 7.39
CA VAL A 91 1.64 7.93 6.27
C VAL A 91 2.45 7.90 4.98
N ALA A 92 3.69 8.39 4.99
CA ALA A 92 4.59 8.33 3.84
C ALA A 92 4.81 6.88 3.38
N TYR A 93 5.11 5.95 4.28
CA TYR A 93 5.22 4.53 3.94
C TYR A 93 3.90 3.92 3.47
N GLY A 94 2.77 4.34 4.03
CA GLY A 94 1.44 3.95 3.56
C GLY A 94 1.19 4.36 2.11
N ILE A 95 1.53 5.60 1.75
CA ILE A 95 1.39 6.13 0.38
C ILE A 95 2.32 5.38 -0.59
N LEU A 96 3.59 5.14 -0.20
CA LEU A 96 4.55 4.39 -1.02
C LEU A 96 4.10 2.93 -1.24
N GLN A 97 3.55 2.28 -0.21
CA GLN A 97 2.98 0.93 -0.31
C GLN A 97 1.77 0.91 -1.25
N ALA A 98 0.83 1.84 -1.08
CA ALA A 98 -0.42 1.89 -1.84
C ALA A 98 -0.18 2.22 -3.32
N SER A 99 0.78 3.09 -3.62
CA SER A 99 1.17 3.46 -4.99
C SER A 99 2.09 2.43 -5.66
N ARG A 100 2.49 1.36 -4.97
CA ARG A 100 3.50 0.38 -5.41
C ARG A 100 4.90 0.94 -5.63
N ALA A 101 5.16 2.20 -5.26
CA ALA A 101 6.49 2.81 -5.35
C ALA A 101 7.52 2.14 -4.41
N ARG A 102 7.07 1.64 -3.24
CA ARG A 102 7.92 0.85 -2.34
C ARG A 102 7.11 -0.09 -1.47
N ILE A 103 7.49 -1.36 -1.43
CA ILE A 103 6.92 -2.35 -0.52
C ILE A 103 7.65 -2.27 0.82
N THR A 104 6.93 -1.95 1.89
CA THR A 104 7.47 -1.71 3.23
C THR A 104 6.92 -2.66 4.29
N ARG A 105 5.82 -3.36 4.00
CA ARG A 105 5.18 -4.31 4.89
C ARG A 105 4.36 -5.34 4.11
N THR A 106 3.89 -6.37 4.81
CA THR A 106 2.85 -7.27 4.30
C THR A 106 1.60 -6.50 3.90
N GLU A 107 1.07 -6.81 2.73
CA GLU A 107 -0.20 -6.32 2.24
C GLU A 107 -1.32 -7.30 2.57
N TYR A 108 -2.46 -6.78 2.99
CA TYR A 108 -3.63 -7.56 3.33
C TYR A 108 -4.78 -7.21 2.42
N ILE A 109 -5.26 -8.20 1.69
CA ILE A 109 -6.41 -8.09 0.79
C ILE A 109 -7.58 -8.77 1.49
N SER A 110 -8.70 -8.08 1.64
CA SER A 110 -9.89 -8.68 2.25
C SER A 110 -11.13 -8.25 1.51
N CYS A 111 -12.03 -9.20 1.28
CA CYS A 111 -13.35 -8.85 0.76
C CYS A 111 -14.14 -8.05 1.82
N PRO A 112 -15.11 -7.21 1.44
CA PRO A 112 -15.93 -6.47 2.38
C PRO A 112 -16.86 -7.37 3.23
N GLY A 113 -16.94 -8.66 2.92
CA GLY A 113 -17.93 -9.59 3.44
C GLY A 113 -19.27 -9.48 2.70
N CYS A 114 -20.07 -10.54 2.75
CA CYS A 114 -21.44 -10.57 2.20
C CYS A 114 -22.26 -11.67 2.89
N GLY A 115 -23.51 -11.89 2.47
CA GLY A 115 -24.38 -12.95 3.02
C GLY A 115 -23.88 -14.39 2.83
N ARG A 116 -22.77 -14.59 2.10
CA ARG A 116 -22.11 -15.90 1.94
C ARG A 116 -20.98 -16.11 2.95
N THR A 117 -20.60 -15.08 3.71
CA THR A 117 -19.56 -15.18 4.72
C THR A 117 -20.11 -15.93 5.93
N THR A 118 -19.54 -17.09 6.24
CA THR A 118 -20.02 -18.01 7.29
C THR A 118 -19.20 -17.96 8.58
N PHE A 119 -18.32 -16.97 8.72
CA PHE A 119 -17.43 -16.78 9.87
C PHE A 119 -17.17 -15.30 10.13
N ASN A 120 -16.52 -14.95 11.25
CA ASN A 120 -16.18 -13.56 11.55
C ASN A 120 -14.96 -13.11 10.73
N LEU A 121 -15.22 -12.59 9.54
CA LEU A 121 -14.17 -12.14 8.61
C LEU A 121 -13.27 -11.05 9.21
N GLN A 122 -13.85 -10.09 9.94
CA GLN A 122 -13.08 -9.00 10.56
C GLN A 122 -12.10 -9.54 11.60
N GLU A 123 -12.54 -10.50 12.41
CA GLU A 123 -11.69 -11.15 13.39
C GLU A 123 -10.58 -11.99 12.74
N ALA A 124 -10.89 -12.73 11.67
CA ALA A 124 -9.89 -13.48 10.92
C ALA A 124 -8.83 -12.56 10.30
N VAL A 125 -9.24 -11.46 9.66
CA VAL A 125 -8.32 -10.43 9.12
C VAL A 125 -7.41 -9.91 10.22
N ARG A 126 -7.97 -9.61 11.40
CA ARG A 126 -7.18 -9.13 12.55
C ARG A 126 -6.16 -10.18 13.01
N LYS A 127 -6.58 -11.43 13.23
CA LYS A 127 -5.68 -12.51 13.68
C LYS A 127 -4.55 -12.77 12.69
N VAL A 128 -4.87 -12.79 11.39
CA VAL A 128 -3.88 -12.94 10.32
C VAL A 128 -2.89 -11.77 10.32
N LYS A 129 -3.38 -10.53 10.44
CA LYS A 129 -2.54 -9.33 10.55
C LYS A 129 -1.61 -9.38 11.75
N GLU A 130 -2.14 -9.66 12.94
CA GLU A 130 -1.36 -9.76 14.17
C GLU A 130 -0.24 -10.82 14.04
N ALA A 131 -0.55 -11.96 13.43
CA ALA A 131 0.41 -13.04 13.26
C ALA A 131 1.49 -12.77 12.18
N THR A 132 1.24 -11.88 11.21
CA THR A 132 2.10 -11.72 10.02
C THR A 132 2.58 -10.28 9.76
N ALA A 133 2.25 -9.32 10.63
CA ALA A 133 2.63 -7.91 10.47
C ALA A 133 4.14 -7.63 10.51
N HIS A 134 4.92 -8.51 11.13
CA HIS A 134 6.38 -8.43 11.20
C HIS A 134 7.06 -8.83 9.89
N LEU A 135 6.32 -9.47 8.97
CA LEU A 135 6.82 -9.87 7.65
C LEU A 135 6.77 -8.68 6.69
N THR A 136 7.55 -8.76 5.61
CA THR A 136 7.60 -7.76 4.54
C THR A 136 7.61 -8.46 3.19
N GLY A 137 6.96 -7.86 2.20
CA GLY A 137 6.98 -8.36 0.83
C GLY A 137 5.95 -9.42 0.50
N LEU A 138 5.09 -9.82 1.46
CA LEU A 138 4.00 -10.76 1.23
C LEU A 138 2.69 -10.05 0.94
N LYS A 139 1.86 -10.68 0.10
CA LYS A 139 0.45 -10.38 -0.10
C LYS A 139 -0.40 -11.51 0.46
N ILE A 140 -1.21 -11.19 1.46
CA ILE A 140 -2.05 -12.15 2.15
C ILE A 140 -3.52 -11.77 1.95
N ALA A 141 -4.28 -12.70 1.36
CA ALA A 141 -5.71 -12.55 1.17
C ALA A 141 -6.52 -13.23 2.27
N VAL A 142 -7.59 -12.58 2.75
CA VAL A 142 -8.57 -13.16 3.66
C VAL A 142 -9.97 -12.94 3.09
N MET A 143 -10.59 -14.01 2.60
CA MET A 143 -11.81 -13.99 1.81
C MET A 143 -12.94 -14.73 2.52
N GLY A 144 -14.11 -14.11 2.55
CA GLY A 144 -15.27 -14.63 3.28
C GLY A 144 -15.93 -15.88 2.69
N CYS A 145 -15.73 -16.18 1.40
CA CYS A 145 -16.37 -17.31 0.74
C CYS A 145 -15.56 -17.89 -0.43
N ILE A 146 -15.82 -19.16 -0.74
CA ILE A 146 -15.16 -19.91 -1.82
C ILE A 146 -15.60 -19.48 -3.22
N VAL A 147 -16.71 -18.74 -3.32
CA VAL A 147 -17.33 -18.40 -4.61
C VAL A 147 -16.49 -17.36 -5.36
N ASN A 148 -16.30 -16.19 -4.75
CA ASN A 148 -15.48 -15.14 -5.35
C ASN A 148 -14.05 -15.13 -4.79
N GLY A 149 -13.84 -15.70 -3.60
CA GLY A 149 -12.57 -15.64 -2.87
C GLY A 149 -11.36 -16.00 -3.73
N PRO A 150 -11.32 -17.17 -4.40
CA PRO A 150 -10.19 -17.57 -5.25
C PRO A 150 -9.86 -16.59 -6.37
N GLY A 151 -10.87 -15.92 -6.94
CA GLY A 151 -10.67 -14.90 -7.98
C GLY A 151 -10.18 -13.56 -7.41
N GLU A 152 -10.78 -13.11 -6.30
CA GLU A 152 -10.40 -11.87 -5.59
C GLU A 152 -8.98 -11.93 -4.99
N MET A 153 -8.44 -13.13 -4.76
CA MET A 153 -7.09 -13.34 -4.23
C MET A 153 -6.04 -13.77 -5.28
N ALA A 154 -6.36 -13.70 -6.57
CA ALA A 154 -5.51 -14.30 -7.61
C ALA A 154 -4.07 -13.76 -7.67
N ASP A 155 -3.84 -12.54 -7.14
CA ASP A 155 -2.52 -11.89 -7.07
C ASP A 155 -1.85 -11.99 -5.69
N ALA A 156 -2.45 -12.74 -4.74
CA ALA A 156 -1.91 -12.94 -3.40
C ALA A 156 -0.98 -14.15 -3.33
N ASP A 157 0.05 -14.06 -2.49
CA ASP A 157 0.98 -15.16 -2.23
C ASP A 157 0.31 -16.24 -1.39
N TYR A 158 -0.52 -15.84 -0.42
CA TYR A 158 -1.25 -16.76 0.44
C TYR A 158 -2.71 -16.33 0.63
N GLY A 159 -3.58 -17.31 0.81
CA GLY A 159 -5.01 -17.06 1.00
C GLY A 159 -5.63 -17.83 2.15
N TYR A 160 -6.47 -17.14 2.90
CA TYR A 160 -7.42 -17.70 3.86
C TYR A 160 -8.81 -17.53 3.24
N VAL A 161 -9.50 -18.61 2.86
CA VAL A 161 -10.78 -18.53 2.12
C VAL A 161 -11.85 -19.36 2.80
N GLY A 162 -12.99 -18.73 3.13
CA GLY A 162 -14.15 -19.44 3.70
C GLY A 162 -14.67 -20.55 2.78
N ALA A 163 -14.81 -21.77 3.31
CA ALA A 163 -15.28 -22.94 2.57
C ALA A 163 -16.66 -23.43 3.02
N GLY A 164 -17.13 -22.96 4.17
CA GLY A 164 -18.44 -23.28 4.74
C GLY A 164 -18.49 -22.90 6.23
N PRO A 165 -19.57 -23.22 6.94
CA PRO A 165 -19.69 -22.97 8.38
C PRO A 165 -18.52 -23.59 9.16
N GLY A 166 -17.73 -22.74 9.85
CA GLY A 166 -16.57 -23.14 10.64
C GLY A 166 -15.38 -23.72 9.85
N LYS A 167 -15.42 -23.68 8.51
CA LYS A 167 -14.42 -24.32 7.64
C LYS A 167 -13.82 -23.35 6.65
N VAL A 168 -12.51 -23.44 6.46
CA VAL A 168 -11.75 -22.60 5.52
C VAL A 168 -10.76 -23.42 4.69
N HIS A 169 -10.25 -22.81 3.64
CA HIS A 169 -9.17 -23.34 2.81
C HIS A 169 -7.97 -22.41 2.92
N ILE A 170 -6.78 -23.00 3.00
CA ILE A 170 -5.51 -22.26 2.93
C ILE A 170 -4.93 -22.45 1.53
N TYR A 171 -4.55 -21.35 0.93
CA TYR A 171 -4.00 -21.26 -0.41
C TYR A 171 -2.54 -20.81 -0.38
N HIS A 172 -1.74 -21.34 -1.31
CA HIS A 172 -0.44 -20.81 -1.72
C HIS A 172 -0.52 -20.51 -3.21
N GLY A 173 -0.37 -19.24 -3.58
CA GLY A 173 -0.82 -18.71 -4.86
C GLY A 173 -2.30 -19.05 -5.09
N THR A 174 -2.59 -19.65 -6.24
CA THR A 174 -3.96 -20.07 -6.62
C THR A 174 -4.30 -21.50 -6.21
N THR A 175 -3.39 -22.22 -5.54
CA THR A 175 -3.58 -23.63 -5.19
C THR A 175 -4.04 -23.78 -3.74
N ALA A 176 -5.18 -24.45 -3.54
CA ALA A 176 -5.66 -24.82 -2.21
C ALA A 176 -4.81 -25.96 -1.63
N VAL A 177 -3.80 -25.61 -0.84
CA VAL A 177 -2.85 -26.54 -0.23
C VAL A 177 -3.43 -27.24 1.00
N LEU A 178 -4.32 -26.58 1.73
CA LEU A 178 -5.10 -27.18 2.82
C LEU A 178 -6.59 -26.90 2.60
N LYS A 179 -7.42 -27.93 2.76
CA LYS A 179 -8.87 -27.85 2.54
C LYS A 179 -9.63 -28.25 3.80
N ASN A 180 -10.77 -27.61 4.02
CA ASN A 180 -11.68 -27.82 5.15
C ASN A 180 -11.00 -27.76 6.52
N VAL A 181 -10.06 -26.82 6.68
CA VAL A 181 -9.41 -26.51 7.94
C VAL A 181 -10.44 -25.89 8.89
N ASP A 182 -10.43 -26.30 10.15
CA ASP A 182 -11.26 -25.67 11.18
C ASP A 182 -10.83 -24.21 11.39
N GLU A 183 -11.80 -23.30 11.46
CA GLU A 183 -11.57 -21.86 11.57
C GLU A 183 -10.63 -21.50 12.74
N GLY A 184 -10.73 -22.23 13.86
CA GLY A 184 -9.91 -22.04 15.05
C GLY A 184 -8.42 -22.33 14.85
N ASP A 185 -8.09 -23.28 13.98
CA ASP A 185 -6.71 -23.71 13.71
C ASP A 185 -6.13 -23.04 12.46
N ALA A 186 -6.98 -22.42 11.64
CA ALA A 186 -6.63 -21.95 10.31
C ALA A 186 -5.49 -20.94 10.25
N VAL A 187 -5.37 -20.05 11.24
CA VAL A 187 -4.26 -19.10 11.30
C VAL A 187 -2.94 -19.83 11.56
N ALA A 188 -2.93 -20.80 12.48
CA ALA A 188 -1.74 -21.59 12.77
C ALA A 188 -1.32 -22.46 11.56
N GLU A 189 -2.29 -23.07 10.88
CA GLU A 189 -2.07 -23.81 9.63
C GLU A 189 -1.50 -22.90 8.52
N MET A 190 -2.03 -21.69 8.39
CA MET A 190 -1.51 -20.71 7.43
C MET A 190 -0.05 -20.34 7.72
N LEU A 191 0.32 -20.12 8.99
CA LEU A 191 1.70 -19.84 9.37
C LEU A 191 2.64 -21.01 9.02
N ARG A 192 2.18 -22.26 9.20
CA ARG A 192 2.96 -23.44 8.79
C ARG A 192 3.18 -23.48 7.28
N VAL A 193 2.17 -23.13 6.49
CA VAL A 193 2.29 -23.04 5.02
C VAL A 193 3.26 -21.94 4.58
N ILE A 194 3.29 -20.80 5.28
CA ILE A 194 4.25 -19.70 5.04
C ILE A 194 5.68 -20.13 5.42
N GLY A 195 5.84 -21.16 6.27
CA GLY A 195 7.14 -21.62 6.77
C GLY A 195 7.57 -20.93 8.07
N LEU A 196 6.62 -20.40 8.84
CA LEU A 196 6.89 -19.76 10.13
C LEU A 196 6.70 -20.75 11.29
N PRO A 197 7.50 -20.67 12.36
CA PRO A 197 7.29 -21.48 13.56
C PRO A 197 5.93 -21.14 14.17
N THR A 198 5.14 -22.16 14.48
CA THR A 198 3.86 -21.98 15.19
C THR A 198 4.15 -21.45 16.58
N VAL A 199 3.55 -20.31 16.92
CA VAL A 199 3.58 -19.78 18.29
C VAL A 199 2.76 -20.74 19.15
N GLY A 200 3.45 -21.57 19.94
CA GLY A 200 2.87 -22.46 20.93
C GLY A 200 2.65 -21.77 22.27
#